data_AF-A0A962CI31-F1
#
_entry.id   AF-A0A962CI31-F1
#
_cell.length_a   1.000
_cell.length_b   1.000
_cell.length_c   1.000
_cell.angle_alpha   90.00
_cell.angle_beta   90.00
_cell.angle_gamma   90.00
#
_symmetry.space_group_name_H-M   'P 1'
#
loop_
_entity.id
_entity.type
_entity.pdbx_description
1 polymer ?
#
loop_
_entity_poly.entity_id
_entity_poly.type
_entity_poly.pdbx_seq_one_letter_code
_entity_poly.pdbx_strand_id
1 'polypeptide(L)'
;DDIGMAAAEAIGGIPERIEAHLAAGCDLVLACSPSIVDEAVTASTHLPACDAARVESLRGAVAPTWEALVDNPKRDKVIARLAELCPEPSSK
;
A
#
# COMPACT_ATOMS: atom_id res chain seq x y z
N ASP A 1 -9.05 -0.32 -0.13
CA ASP A 1 -8.60 0.77 -1.03
C ASP A 1 -8.22 1.97 -0.17
N ASP A 2 -7.74 3.07 -0.76
CA ASP A 2 -7.62 4.36 -0.06
C ASP A 2 -9.01 4.94 0.23
N ILE A 3 -9.35 5.04 1.51
CA ILE A 3 -10.65 5.56 1.97
C ILE A 3 -10.76 7.09 1.85
N GLY A 4 -9.64 7.77 1.57
CA GLY A 4 -9.58 9.21 1.30
C GLY A 4 -9.84 9.59 -0.16
N MET A 5 -9.95 8.63 -1.07
CA MET A 5 -10.16 8.92 -2.49
C MET A 5 -11.58 9.46 -2.76
N ALA A 6 -11.73 10.34 -3.75
CA ALA A 6 -13.02 10.96 -4.12
C ALA A 6 -14.14 9.94 -4.39
N ALA A 7 -13.81 8.77 -4.96
CA ALA A 7 -14.80 7.71 -5.18
C ALA A 7 -15.34 7.13 -3.86
N ALA A 8 -14.54 7.14 -2.79
CA ALA A 8 -14.97 6.68 -1.48
C ALA A 8 -15.95 7.67 -0.81
N GLU A 9 -15.99 8.94 -1.25
CA GLU A 9 -16.93 9.95 -0.73
C GLU A 9 -18.39 9.64 -1.01
N ALA A 10 -18.67 8.80 -2.02
CA ALA A 10 -20.01 8.31 -2.28
C ALA A 10 -20.55 7.40 -1.15
N ILE A 11 -19.67 6.87 -0.28
CA ILE A 11 -19.97 5.93 0.82
C ILE A 11 -19.90 6.67 2.17
N GLY A 12 -20.37 7.92 2.22
CA GLY A 12 -20.52 8.66 3.49
C GLY A 12 -19.19 9.14 4.11
N GLY A 13 -19.14 9.19 5.43
CA GLY A 13 -17.97 9.62 6.21
C GLY A 13 -16.90 8.54 6.31
N ILE A 14 -15.80 8.84 7.02
CA ILE A 14 -14.72 7.88 7.21
C ILE A 14 -15.19 6.58 7.92
N PRO A 15 -16.01 6.61 8.99
CA PRO A 15 -16.51 5.40 9.63
C PRO A 15 -17.29 4.48 8.67
N GLU A 16 -18.22 5.05 7.89
CA GLU A 16 -19.05 4.28 6.96
C GLU A 16 -18.22 3.64 5.85
N ARG A 17 -17.19 4.35 5.36
CA ARG A 17 -16.25 3.80 4.38
C ARG A 17 -15.45 2.63 4.94
N ILE A 18 -14.98 2.72 6.19
CA ILE A 18 -14.24 1.64 6.86
C ILE A 18 -15.14 0.41 6.99
N GLU A 19 -16.36 0.59 7.52
CA GLU A 19 -17.32 -0.51 7.68
C GLU A 19 -17.67 -1.16 6.35
N ALA A 20 -17.90 -0.38 5.29
CA ALA A 20 -18.20 -0.90 3.96
C ALA A 20 -17.07 -1.77 3.41
N HIS A 21 -15.80 -1.40 3.64
CA HIS A 21 -14.66 -2.20 3.22
C HIS A 21 -14.56 -3.51 4.01
N LEU A 22 -14.77 -3.47 5.32
CA LEU A 22 -14.78 -4.67 6.14
C LEU A 22 -15.94 -5.61 5.77
N ALA A 23 -17.13 -5.06 5.52
CA ALA A 23 -18.29 -5.82 5.05
C ALA A 23 -18.06 -6.44 3.66
N ALA A 24 -17.26 -5.80 2.81
CA ALA A 24 -16.80 -6.34 1.54
C ALA A 24 -15.71 -7.43 1.68
N GLY A 25 -15.21 -7.68 2.91
CA GLY A 25 -14.23 -8.71 3.22
C GLY A 25 -12.78 -8.24 3.21
N CYS A 26 -12.53 -6.93 3.24
CA CYS A 26 -11.16 -6.42 3.42
C CYS A 26 -10.67 -6.71 4.84
N ASP A 27 -9.40 -7.15 4.97
CA ASP A 27 -8.72 -7.33 6.26
C ASP A 27 -8.06 -6.01 6.76
N LEU A 28 -7.77 -5.09 5.83
CA LEU A 28 -7.11 -3.80 6.06
C LEU A 28 -7.71 -2.73 5.15
N VAL A 29 -7.68 -1.48 5.63
CA VAL A 29 -8.00 -0.28 4.85
C VAL A 29 -6.80 0.64 4.80
N LEU A 30 -6.71 1.48 3.76
CA LEU A 30 -5.63 2.46 3.62
C LEU A 30 -6.20 3.86 3.85
N ALA A 31 -5.51 4.66 4.65
CA ALA A 31 -5.78 6.08 4.84
C ALA A 31 -4.53 6.85 4.40
N CYS A 32 -4.46 7.19 3.12
CA CYS A 32 -3.20 7.68 2.53
C CYS A 32 -2.95 9.17 2.81
N SER A 33 -4.01 9.99 2.90
CA SER A 33 -3.88 11.39 3.28
C SER A 33 -3.66 11.53 4.79
N PRO A 34 -2.62 12.25 5.24
CA PRO A 34 -2.42 12.51 6.67
C PRO A 34 -3.62 13.16 7.36
N SER A 35 -4.42 13.94 6.62
CA SER A 35 -5.56 14.69 7.16
C SER A 35 -6.71 13.81 7.68
N ILE A 36 -6.78 12.55 7.28
CA ILE A 36 -7.87 11.64 7.66
C ILE A 36 -7.44 10.57 8.67
N VAL A 37 -6.15 10.53 9.03
CA VAL A 37 -5.58 9.45 9.85
C VAL A 37 -6.17 9.45 11.25
N ASP A 38 -6.24 10.60 11.92
CA ASP A 38 -6.74 10.67 13.30
C ASP A 38 -8.22 10.26 13.40
N GLU A 39 -9.04 10.70 12.45
CA GLU A 39 -10.44 10.29 12.35
C GLU A 39 -10.57 8.78 12.09
N ALA A 40 -9.80 8.25 11.13
CA ALA A 40 -9.81 6.82 10.79
C ALA A 40 -9.36 5.92 11.96
N VAL A 41 -8.31 6.31 12.68
CA VAL A 41 -7.84 5.60 13.87
C VAL A 41 -8.91 5.61 14.95
N THR A 42 -9.51 6.77 15.22
CA THR A 42 -10.58 6.91 16.22
C THR A 42 -11.80 6.06 15.85
N ALA A 43 -12.23 6.13 14.59
CA ALA A 43 -13.34 5.35 14.06
C ALA A 43 -13.10 3.84 14.15
N SER A 44 -11.85 3.39 14.05
CA SER A 44 -11.50 1.97 14.04
C SER A 44 -11.37 1.33 15.43
N THR A 45 -11.40 2.10 16.52
CA THR A 45 -11.10 1.61 17.89
C THR A 45 -11.99 0.47 18.38
N HIS A 46 -13.22 0.37 17.87
CA HIS A 46 -14.19 -0.65 18.25
C HIS A 46 -14.17 -1.89 17.34
N LEU A 47 -13.40 -1.84 16.25
CA LEU A 47 -13.33 -2.90 15.25
C LEU A 47 -12.34 -3.99 15.70
N PRO A 48 -12.57 -5.25 15.31
CA PRO A 48 -11.62 -6.32 15.57
C PRO A 48 -10.29 -6.02 14.87
N ALA A 49 -9.18 -6.32 15.57
CA ALA A 49 -7.86 -6.23 14.97
C ALA A 49 -7.72 -7.25 13.83
N CYS A 50 -6.99 -6.85 12.78
CA CYS A 50 -6.57 -7.76 11.72
C CYS A 50 -5.71 -8.90 12.28
N ASP A 51 -5.84 -10.09 11.71
CA ASP A 51 -5.00 -11.24 12.07
C ASP A 51 -3.52 -10.91 11.81
N ALA A 52 -2.71 -10.93 12.87
CA ALA A 52 -1.29 -10.63 12.81
C ALA A 52 -0.53 -11.52 11.81
N ALA A 53 -0.95 -12.77 11.61
CA ALA A 53 -0.33 -13.68 10.65
C ALA A 53 -0.51 -13.19 9.20
N ARG A 54 -1.66 -12.58 8.89
CA ARG A 54 -1.91 -11.97 7.57
C ARG A 54 -1.00 -10.78 7.34
N VAL A 55 -0.87 -9.90 8.34
CA VAL A 55 0.01 -8.73 8.26
C VAL A 55 1.48 -9.15 8.15
N GLU A 56 1.91 -10.17 8.89
CA GLU A 56 3.27 -10.69 8.85
C GLU A 56 3.64 -11.22 7.46
N SER A 57 2.70 -11.89 6.78
CA SER A 57 2.93 -12.41 5.42
C SER A 57 3.23 -11.34 4.37
N LEU A 58 2.85 -10.08 4.63
CA LEU A 58 3.10 -8.95 3.74
C LEU A 58 4.49 -8.32 3.91
N ARG A 59 5.22 -8.70 4.96
CA ARG A 59 6.55 -8.15 5.22
C ARG A 59 7.56 -8.70 4.22
N GLY A 60 8.35 -7.80 3.65
CA GLY A 60 9.50 -8.20 2.84
C GLY A 60 10.44 -9.09 3.64
N ALA A 61 10.84 -10.22 3.06
CA ALA A 61 11.90 -11.06 3.61
C ALA A 61 13.25 -10.31 3.59
N VAL A 62 14.29 -10.93 4.16
CA VAL A 62 15.64 -10.34 4.24
C VAL A 62 16.13 -9.90 2.85
N ALA A 63 16.20 -8.58 2.66
CA ALA A 63 16.78 -7.96 1.48
C ALA A 63 18.29 -7.76 1.70
N PRO A 64 19.11 -7.80 0.63
CA PRO A 64 20.49 -7.33 0.71
C PRO A 64 20.53 -5.88 1.20
N THR A 65 21.64 -5.46 1.83
CA THR A 65 21.86 -4.03 2.08
C THR A 65 21.87 -3.28 0.76
N TRP A 66 21.70 -1.96 0.82
CA TRP A 66 21.73 -1.14 -0.38
C TRP A 66 23.06 -1.30 -1.15
N GLU A 67 24.18 -1.36 -0.43
CA GLU A 67 25.51 -1.56 -1.00
C GLU A 67 25.61 -2.91 -1.70
N ALA A 68 25.18 -3.99 -1.04
CA ALA A 68 25.20 -5.34 -1.60
C ALA A 68 24.24 -5.48 -2.80
N LEU A 69 23.15 -4.73 -2.82
CA LEU A 69 22.23 -4.67 -3.96
C LEU A 69 22.86 -3.96 -5.16
N VAL A 70 23.53 -2.82 -4.93
CA VAL A 70 24.20 -2.05 -5.98
C VAL A 70 25.38 -2.81 -6.57
N ASP A 71 26.15 -3.53 -5.76
CA ASP A 71 27.28 -4.36 -6.21
C ASP A 71 26.85 -5.70 -6.84
N ASN A 72 25.55 -5.98 -6.94
CA ASN A 72 25.05 -7.22 -7.51
C ASN A 72 25.02 -7.18 -9.05
N PRO A 73 25.86 -7.94 -9.78
CA PRO A 73 25.88 -7.87 -11.25
C PRO A 73 24.58 -8.34 -11.91
N LYS A 74 23.73 -9.10 -11.20
CA LYS A 74 22.40 -9.48 -11.67
C LYS A 74 21.47 -8.25 -11.73
N ARG A 75 21.61 -7.29 -10.82
CA ARG A 75 20.83 -6.05 -10.81
C ARG A 75 21.06 -5.29 -12.12
N ASP A 76 22.33 -5.10 -12.51
CA ASP A 76 22.67 -4.34 -13.71
C ASP A 76 22.16 -5.01 -14.98
N LYS A 77 22.26 -6.35 -15.06
CA LYS A 77 21.68 -7.12 -16.18
C LYS A 77 20.16 -6.94 -16.29
N VAL A 78 19.45 -6.95 -15.16
CA VAL A 78 18.00 -6.75 -15.13
C VAL A 78 17.66 -5.32 -15.55
N ILE A 79 18.37 -4.31 -15.04
CA ILE A 79 18.15 -2.90 -15.43
C ILE A 79 18.36 -2.71 -16.93
N ALA A 80 19.46 -3.22 -17.49
CA ALA A 80 19.73 -3.13 -18.92
C ALA A 80 18.61 -3.78 -19.76
N ARG A 81 18.13 -4.96 -19.34
CA ARG A 81 17.02 -5.63 -20.02
C ARG A 81 15.69 -4.89 -19.89
N LEU A 82 15.41 -4.26 -18.75
CA LEU A 82 14.20 -3.45 -18.57
C LEU A 82 14.23 -2.19 -19.45
N ALA A 83 15.39 -1.56 -19.61
CA ALA A 83 15.55 -0.38 -20.47
C ALA A 83 15.22 -0.66 -21.95
N GLU A 84 15.43 -1.89 -22.43
CA GLU A 84 15.03 -2.32 -23.78
C GLU A 84 13.51 -2.44 -23.94
N LEU A 85 12.76 -2.65 -22.85
CA LEU A 85 11.31 -2.88 -22.84
C LEU A 85 10.51 -1.62 -22.47
N CYS A 86 11.12 -0.74 -21.68
CA CYS A 86 10.56 0.53 -21.25
C CYS A 86 11.47 1.66 -21.73
N PRO A 87 11.43 2.03 -23.03
CA PRO A 87 12.15 3.20 -23.48
C PRO A 87 11.68 4.42 -22.67
N GLU A 88 12.64 5.26 -22.25
CA GLU A 88 12.36 6.50 -21.52
C GLU A 88 11.15 7.22 -22.15
N PRO A 89 10.18 7.70 -21.34
CA PRO A 89 9.08 8.50 -21.89
C PRO A 89 9.72 9.66 -22.66
N SER A 90 9.46 9.74 -23.98
CA SER A 90 10.03 10.81 -24.80
C SER A 90 9.73 12.14 -24.11
N SER A 91 10.76 12.88 -23.69
CA SER A 91 10.57 14.23 -23.19
C SER A 91 9.84 15.02 -24.28
N LYS A 92 8.57 15.32 -24.02
CA LYS A 92 7.76 16.29 -24.77
C LYS A 92 7.56 17.50 -23.89
#